data_AF-A0A914RXP0-F1
#
_entry.id   AF-A0A914RXP0-F1
#
_cell.length_a   1.000
_cell.length_b   1.000
_cell.length_c   1.000
_cell.angle_alpha   90.00
_cell.angle_beta   90.00
_cell.angle_gamma   90.00
#
_symmetry.space_group_name_H-M   'P 1'
#
loop_
_entity.id
_entity.type
_entity.pdbx_description
1 polymer ?
#
loop_
_entity_poly.entity_id
_entity_poly.type
_entity_poly.pdbx_seq_one_letter_code
_entity_poly.pdbx_strand_id
1 'polypeptide(L)'
;MCVYLFSYMPSSTDSYQLAYRTRYHEQNLNPKWKPFEIHINQLCYGDKDRTELEFTVAVDFTKSNLPTDDSSSLHHVDEENANQYEIAIRAIAEICQYYNRSQIFHAYGFGARLPGDNLVRYNFPLVCFFPRLFQKHLVKIVMWHMCCQSR
;
A
#
# COMPACT_ATOMS: atom_id res chain seq x y z
N MET A 1 1.10 -3.27 8.25
CA MET A 1 0.75 -3.03 6.83
C MET A 1 0.07 -4.27 6.24
N CYS A 2 -0.94 -4.09 5.39
CA CYS A 2 -1.54 -5.14 4.57
C CYS A 2 -1.45 -4.77 3.09
N VAL A 3 -1.12 -5.74 2.25
CA VAL A 3 -1.03 -5.60 0.79
C VAL A 3 -2.11 -6.45 0.15
N TYR A 4 -2.79 -5.85 -0.83
CA TYR A 4 -3.83 -6.48 -1.62
C TYR A 4 -3.44 -6.38 -3.09
N LEU A 5 -3.43 -7.52 -3.77
CA LEU A 5 -3.26 -7.63 -5.20
C LEU A 5 -4.57 -8.12 -5.79
N PHE A 6 -5.12 -7.35 -6.70
CA PHE A 6 -6.30 -7.74 -7.46
C PHE A 6 -5.89 -8.05 -8.90
N SER A 7 -6.44 -9.13 -9.45
CA SER A 7 -6.32 -9.46 -10.86
C SER A 7 -7.61 -9.09 -11.57
N TYR A 8 -7.48 -8.41 -12.70
CA TYR A 8 -8.60 -8.13 -13.56
C TYR A 8 -9.10 -9.42 -14.25
N MET A 9 -10.40 -9.71 -14.16
CA MET A 9 -10.99 -10.89 -14.76
C MET A 9 -12.01 -10.46 -15.82
N PRO A 10 -11.66 -10.57 -17.13
CA PRO A 10 -12.59 -10.30 -18.22
C PRO A 10 -13.63 -11.42 -18.32
N SER A 11 -14.56 -11.42 -17.37
CA SER A 11 -15.79 -12.21 -17.34
C SER A 11 -16.97 -11.32 -17.75
N SER A 12 -18.21 -11.82 -17.71
CA SER A 12 -19.41 -11.04 -18.04
C SER A 12 -19.62 -9.76 -17.22
N THR A 13 -18.89 -9.60 -16.11
CA THR A 13 -19.00 -8.45 -15.19
C THR A 13 -17.84 -7.45 -15.29
N ASP A 14 -16.82 -7.76 -16.10
CA ASP A 14 -15.67 -6.87 -16.30
C ASP A 14 -15.06 -6.33 -14.99
N SER A 15 -14.66 -7.22 -14.08
CA SER A 15 -14.37 -6.87 -12.69
C SER A 15 -13.02 -7.36 -12.18
N TYR A 16 -12.47 -6.65 -11.18
CA TYR A 16 -11.28 -7.06 -10.44
C TYR A 16 -11.64 -8.07 -9.35
N GLN A 17 -10.87 -9.16 -9.26
CA GLN A 17 -10.99 -10.16 -8.20
C GLN A 17 -9.74 -10.17 -7.34
N LEU A 18 -9.89 -10.46 -6.05
CA LEU A 18 -8.76 -10.57 -5.12
C LEU A 18 -7.90 -11.77 -5.52
N ALA A 19 -6.71 -11.50 -6.06
CA ALA A 19 -5.74 -12.52 -6.43
C ALA A 19 -4.89 -12.92 -5.24
N TYR A 20 -4.50 -11.95 -4.41
CA TYR A 20 -3.67 -12.22 -3.25
C TYR A 20 -3.84 -11.17 -2.14
N ARG A 21 -3.74 -11.64 -0.90
CA ARG A 21 -3.71 -10.81 0.30
C ARG A 21 -2.57 -11.29 1.19
N THR A 22 -1.68 -10.38 1.60
CA THR A 22 -0.68 -10.71 2.61
C THR A 22 -1.33 -10.92 3.97
N ARG A 23 -0.79 -11.84 4.77
CA ARG A 23 -1.10 -11.87 6.20
C ARG A 23 -0.67 -10.55 6.85
N TYR A 24 -1.51 -10.06 7.76
CA TYR A 24 -1.12 -8.98 8.65
C TYR A 24 0.04 -9.46 9.52
N HIS A 25 1.09 -8.66 9.60
CA HIS A 25 2.18 -8.87 10.54
C HIS A 25 2.12 -7.74 11.56
N GLU A 26 1.84 -8.08 12.81
CA GLU A 26 1.92 -7.16 13.93
C GLU A 26 3.38 -6.74 14.13
N GLN A 27 3.63 -5.43 14.16
CA GLN A 27 4.82 -4.81 14.76
C GLN A 27 6.17 -5.43 14.35
N ASN A 28 6.29 -5.92 13.12
CA ASN A 28 7.53 -6.50 12.64
C ASN A 28 8.34 -5.46 11.87
N LEU A 29 9.49 -5.08 12.46
CA LEU A 29 10.45 -4.11 11.95
C LEU A 29 11.26 -4.58 10.72
N ASN A 30 10.97 -5.79 10.25
CA ASN A 30 11.54 -6.34 9.04
C ASN A 30 10.60 -7.45 8.58
N PRO A 31 9.43 -7.12 8.00
CA PRO A 31 8.47 -8.12 7.56
C PRO A 31 9.12 -8.99 6.49
N LYS A 32 9.65 -10.14 6.90
CA LYS A 32 10.09 -11.19 5.99
C LYS A 32 8.83 -11.90 5.50
N TRP A 33 8.21 -11.34 4.48
CA TRP A 33 7.21 -12.09 3.74
C TRP A 33 7.91 -13.32 3.17
N LYS A 34 7.37 -14.50 3.47
CA LYS A 34 7.69 -15.66 2.64
C LYS A 34 7.33 -15.29 1.21
N PRO A 35 8.17 -15.62 0.20
CA PRO A 35 7.75 -15.54 -1.18
C PRO A 35 6.36 -16.15 -1.29
N PHE A 36 5.42 -15.40 -1.86
CA PHE A 36 4.11 -15.92 -2.17
C PHE A 36 4.11 -16.30 -3.65
N GLU A 37 3.51 -17.44 -3.94
CA GLU A 37 3.34 -17.92 -5.30
C GLU A 37 1.85 -17.81 -5.64
N ILE A 38 1.54 -17.04 -6.67
CA ILE A 38 0.19 -16.98 -7.23
C ILE A 38 0.21 -17.88 -8.46
N HIS A 39 -0.69 -18.87 -8.49
CA HIS A 39 -0.82 -19.72 -9.66
C HIS A 39 -1.30 -18.87 -10.84
N ILE A 40 -0.70 -19.01 -12.02
CA ILE A 40 -1.01 -18.13 -13.17
C ILE A 40 -2.50 -18.20 -13.56
N ASN A 41 -3.19 -19.32 -13.33
CA ASN A 41 -4.63 -19.42 -13.57
C ASN A 41 -5.49 -18.51 -12.68
N GLN A 42 -4.95 -18.07 -11.54
CA GLN A 42 -5.59 -17.06 -10.68
C GLN A 42 -5.38 -15.63 -11.21
N LEU A 43 -4.51 -15.47 -12.21
CA LEU A 43 -4.19 -14.20 -12.86
C LEU A 43 -4.73 -14.23 -14.30
N CYS A 44 -5.84 -13.51 -14.55
CA CYS A 44 -6.43 -13.40 -15.88
C CYS A 44 -6.62 -14.76 -16.61
N TYR A 45 -7.04 -15.80 -15.87
CA TYR A 45 -7.20 -17.18 -16.37
C TYR A 45 -5.95 -17.79 -17.03
N GLY A 46 -4.74 -17.32 -16.68
CA GLY A 46 -3.49 -17.81 -17.27
C GLY A 46 -2.99 -17.00 -18.47
N ASP A 47 -3.74 -15.98 -18.90
CA ASP A 47 -3.34 -15.11 -20.01
C ASP A 47 -2.31 -14.07 -19.55
N LYS A 48 -1.05 -14.36 -19.85
CA LYS A 48 0.10 -13.51 -19.51
C LYS A 48 0.09 -12.17 -20.25
N ASP A 49 -0.42 -12.15 -21.48
CA ASP A 49 -0.45 -10.95 -22.33
C ASP A 49 -1.58 -9.99 -21.92
N ARG A 50 -2.62 -10.53 -21.27
CA ARG A 50 -3.73 -9.75 -20.72
C ARG A 50 -3.65 -9.56 -19.21
N THR A 51 -2.55 -10.00 -18.57
CA THR A 51 -2.40 -9.91 -17.12
C THR A 51 -2.42 -8.46 -16.68
N GLU A 52 -3.45 -8.12 -15.92
CA GLU A 52 -3.60 -6.80 -15.32
C GLU A 52 -3.76 -6.93 -13.80
N LEU A 53 -2.92 -6.17 -13.09
CA LEU A 53 -2.84 -6.17 -11.65
C LEU A 53 -3.12 -4.77 -11.09
N GLU A 54 -4.04 -4.72 -10.13
CA GLU A 54 -4.25 -3.55 -9.30
C GLU A 54 -3.61 -3.78 -7.94
N PHE A 55 -2.78 -2.83 -7.52
CA PHE A 55 -2.12 -2.84 -6.22
C PHE A 55 -2.78 -1.82 -5.29
N THR A 56 -3.25 -2.31 -4.16
CA THR A 56 -3.78 -1.51 -3.07
C THR A 56 -2.98 -1.79 -1.79
N VAL A 57 -2.58 -0.73 -1.09
CA VAL A 57 -1.92 -0.83 0.21
C VAL A 57 -2.79 -0.27 1.33
N ALA A 58 -2.83 -0.97 2.46
CA ALA A 58 -3.39 -0.48 3.70
C ALA A 58 -2.28 -0.27 4.75
N VAL A 59 -2.08 0.99 5.15
CA VAL A 59 -1.05 1.43 6.10
C VAL A 59 -1.63 1.51 7.51
N ASP A 60 -0.84 1.03 8.47
CA ASP A 60 -1.22 0.93 9.88
C ASP A 60 -0.84 2.23 10.60
N PHE A 61 -1.82 3.04 11.00
CA PHE A 61 -1.63 4.28 11.75
C PHE A 61 -2.00 4.14 13.23
N THR A 62 -1.99 2.93 13.77
CA THR A 62 -2.20 2.71 15.20
C THR A 62 -1.13 3.41 16.03
N LYS A 63 -1.50 3.81 17.24
CA LYS A 63 -0.65 4.56 18.19
C LYS A 63 0.71 3.92 18.45
N SER A 64 0.83 2.59 18.35
CA SER A 64 2.10 1.88 18.55
C SER A 64 3.19 2.21 17.53
N ASN A 65 2.84 2.78 16.37
CA ASN A 65 3.84 3.21 15.38
C ASN A 65 4.46 4.57 15.67
N LEU A 66 3.94 5.30 16.67
CA LEU A 66 4.35 6.65 17.09
C LEU A 66 4.17 7.74 16.00
N PRO A 67 4.05 9.02 16.38
CA PRO A 67 4.00 10.15 15.44
C PRO A 67 5.22 10.26 14.53
N THR A 68 5.06 10.80 13.31
CA THR A 68 6.13 10.89 12.28
C THR A 68 7.33 11.75 12.69
N ASP A 69 7.13 12.69 13.61
CA ASP A 69 8.16 13.59 14.17
C ASP A 69 9.02 12.91 15.26
N ASP A 70 8.61 11.75 15.74
CA ASP A 70 9.40 10.93 16.65
C ASP A 70 10.46 10.14 15.86
N SER A 71 11.74 10.28 16.23
CA SER A 71 12.84 9.56 15.58
C SER A 71 12.80 8.05 15.81
N SER A 72 12.05 7.58 16.80
CA SER A 72 11.78 6.17 17.05
C SER A 72 10.52 5.64 16.33
N SER A 73 9.79 6.52 15.62
CA SER A 73 8.60 6.13 14.86
C SER A 73 8.92 5.22 13.69
N LEU A 74 8.03 4.27 13.43
CA LEU A 74 8.09 3.45 12.22
C LEU A 74 7.62 4.20 10.99
N HIS A 75 6.90 5.30 11.22
CA HIS A 75 6.50 6.28 10.22
C HIS A 75 7.48 7.45 10.14
N HIS A 76 8.62 7.40 10.82
CA HIS A 76 9.62 8.46 10.75
C HIS A 76 10.02 8.70 9.30
N VAL A 77 9.97 9.98 8.89
CA VAL A 77 10.32 10.39 7.54
C VAL A 77 11.69 11.05 7.61
N ASP A 78 12.70 10.37 7.08
CA ASP A 78 14.08 10.85 7.00
C ASP A 78 14.41 11.31 5.56
N GLU A 79 15.31 12.28 5.42
CA GLU A 79 15.68 12.80 4.11
C GLU A 79 16.53 11.83 3.29
N GLU A 80 17.42 11.11 3.96
CA GLU A 80 18.44 10.25 3.37
C GLU A 80 18.01 8.79 3.35
N ASN A 81 17.28 8.34 4.37
CA ASN A 81 16.98 6.93 4.61
C ASN A 81 15.48 6.66 4.51
N ALA A 82 15.14 5.64 3.72
CA ALA A 82 13.76 5.19 3.61
C ALA A 82 13.37 4.37 4.85
N ASN A 83 12.22 4.65 5.46
CA ASN A 83 11.67 3.77 6.48
C ASN A 83 11.11 2.47 5.88
N GLN A 84 10.76 1.53 6.74
CA GLN A 84 10.40 0.18 6.31
C GLN A 84 9.08 0.12 5.52
N TYR A 85 8.10 0.98 5.84
CA TYR A 85 6.89 1.10 5.04
C TYR A 85 7.24 1.60 3.64
N GLU A 86 8.15 2.58 3.53
CA GLU A 86 8.59 3.10 2.22
C GLU A 86 9.30 2.04 1.39
N ILE A 87 10.21 1.28 2.00
CA ILE A 87 10.94 0.19 1.34
C ILE A 87 9.96 -0.86 0.79
N ALA A 88 9.00 -1.29 1.61
CA ALA A 88 8.05 -2.33 1.23
C ALA A 88 7.08 -1.88 0.13
N ILE A 89 6.50 -0.69 0.26
CA ILE A 89 5.58 -0.13 -0.74
C ILE A 89 6.31 0.04 -2.08
N ARG A 90 7.55 0.55 -2.05
CA ARG A 90 8.36 0.72 -3.27
C ARG A 90 8.63 -0.63 -3.95
N ALA A 91 9.09 -1.63 -3.20
CA ALA A 91 9.41 -2.94 -3.77
C ALA A 91 8.21 -3.59 -4.48
N ILE A 92 7.01 -3.47 -3.91
CA ILE A 92 5.80 -4.06 -4.52
C ILE A 92 5.36 -3.25 -5.74
N ALA A 93 5.31 -1.92 -5.61
CA ALA A 93 4.88 -1.06 -6.70
C ALA A 93 5.82 -1.13 -7.91
N GLU A 94 7.13 -1.31 -7.68
CA GLU A 94 8.12 -1.48 -8.76
C GLU A 94 7.83 -2.71 -9.63
N ILE A 95 7.21 -3.75 -9.06
CA ILE A 95 6.78 -4.96 -9.78
C ILE A 95 5.41 -4.72 -10.42
N CYS A 96 4.43 -4.24 -9.64
CA CYS A 96 3.05 -4.13 -10.08
C CYS A 96 2.84 -3.06 -11.17
N GLN A 97 3.69 -2.03 -11.24
CA GLN A 97 3.56 -0.95 -12.23
C GLN A 97 3.57 -1.45 -13.69
N TYR A 98 4.25 -2.56 -13.98
CA TYR A 98 4.33 -3.12 -15.33
C TYR A 98 3.01 -3.81 -15.76
N TYR A 99 2.20 -4.22 -14.79
CA TYR A 99 0.93 -4.91 -15.00
C TYR A 99 -0.28 -4.00 -14.72
N ASN A 100 -0.06 -2.76 -14.31
CA ASN A 100 -1.12 -1.82 -13.96
C ASN A 100 -1.33 -0.83 -15.12
N ARG A 101 -2.34 -1.04 -15.96
CA ARG A 101 -2.59 -0.17 -17.12
C ARG A 101 -3.05 1.23 -16.74
N SER A 102 -3.86 1.35 -15.69
CA SER A 102 -4.36 2.64 -15.20
C SER A 102 -3.23 3.54 -14.68
N GLN A 103 -2.09 2.94 -14.32
CA GLN A 103 -0.99 3.61 -13.63
C GLN A 103 -1.51 4.30 -12.36
N ILE A 104 -2.51 3.72 -11.71
CA ILE A 104 -3.10 4.22 -10.47
C ILE A 104 -2.91 3.14 -9.41
N PHE A 105 -2.36 3.57 -8.28
CA PHE A 105 -2.29 2.77 -7.08
C PHE A 105 -3.15 3.39 -5.99
N HIS A 106 -3.88 2.54 -5.29
CA HIS A 106 -4.75 2.95 -4.20
C HIS A 106 -4.05 2.75 -2.85
N ALA A 107 -4.22 3.73 -1.96
CA ALA A 107 -3.74 3.64 -0.59
C ALA A 107 -4.83 4.01 0.41
N TYR A 108 -4.89 3.22 1.48
CA TYR A 108 -5.80 3.38 2.59
C TYR A 108 -5.04 3.35 3.91
N GLY A 109 -5.58 4.00 4.92
CA GLY A 109 -5.10 3.97 6.30
C GLY A 109 -6.10 3.30 7.22
N PHE A 110 -5.62 2.77 8.34
CA PHE A 110 -6.46 2.26 9.41
C PHE A 110 -5.83 2.54 10.78
N GLY A 111 -6.66 2.63 11.82
CA GLY A 111 -6.21 2.77 13.21
C GLY A 111 -5.88 4.20 13.63
N ALA A 112 -6.33 5.22 12.88
CA ALA A 112 -6.12 6.64 13.19
C ALA A 112 -7.42 7.35 13.56
N ARG A 113 -7.30 8.45 14.30
CA ARG A 113 -8.35 9.46 14.46
C ARG A 113 -8.10 10.56 13.43
N LEU A 114 -9.10 10.88 12.62
CA LEU A 114 -9.03 11.94 11.61
C LEU A 114 -9.33 13.32 12.23
N PRO A 115 -8.86 14.43 11.65
CA PRO A 115 -9.17 15.77 12.16
C PRO A 115 -10.68 16.01 12.17
N GLY A 116 -11.17 16.60 13.26
CA GLY A 116 -12.60 16.83 13.46
C GLY A 116 -13.42 15.58 13.76
N ASP A 117 -12.78 14.41 13.88
CA ASP A 117 -13.43 13.16 14.26
C ASP A 117 -13.07 12.76 15.69
N ASN A 118 -14.05 12.26 16.44
CA ASN A 118 -13.85 11.73 17.79
C ASN A 118 -13.62 10.21 17.80
N LEU A 119 -13.85 9.55 16.67
CA LEU A 119 -13.77 8.10 16.51
C LEU A 119 -12.48 7.69 15.80
N VAL A 120 -12.01 6.48 16.14
CA VAL A 120 -10.93 5.83 15.39
C VAL A 120 -11.51 5.24 14.11
N ARG A 121 -10.92 5.57 12.96
CA ARG A 121 -11.27 5.03 11.66
C ARG A 121 -10.40 3.82 11.35
N TYR A 122 -11.05 2.72 10.99
CA TYR A 122 -10.39 1.48 10.56
C TYR A 122 -10.27 1.35 9.05
N ASN A 123 -10.77 2.33 8.31
CA ASN A 123 -10.61 2.43 6.86
C ASN A 123 -10.82 3.89 6.45
N PHE A 124 -9.81 4.51 5.84
CA PHE A 124 -9.91 5.85 5.25
C PHE A 124 -8.95 5.98 4.06
N PRO A 125 -9.30 6.73 3.00
CA PRO A 125 -8.44 6.89 1.82
C PRO A 125 -7.25 7.82 2.14
N LEU A 126 -6.05 7.47 1.64
CA LEU A 126 -4.82 8.25 1.85
C LEU A 126 -4.39 9.11 0.66
N VAL A 127 -4.75 8.71 -0.57
CA VAL A 127 -4.57 9.37 -1.90
C VAL A 127 -4.25 8.28 -2.95
N CYS A 128 -4.74 8.47 -4.19
CA CYS A 128 -4.35 7.67 -5.36
C CYS A 128 -3.09 8.27 -6.02
N PHE A 129 -2.13 7.45 -6.43
CA PHE A 129 -0.84 7.96 -6.97
C PHE A 129 -0.35 7.25 -8.22
N PHE A 130 0.51 7.95 -8.99
CA PHE A 130 1.03 7.50 -10.29
C PHE A 130 2.47 6.93 -10.20
N PRO A 131 2.76 5.77 -10.83
CA PRO A 131 4.06 5.12 -10.95
C PRO A 131 5.21 6.05 -11.38
N ARG A 132 4.96 6.97 -12.31
CA ARG A 132 6.02 7.85 -12.84
C ARG A 132 6.59 8.83 -11.80
N LEU A 133 5.87 9.10 -10.70
CA LEU A 133 6.31 9.95 -9.60
C LEU A 133 7.02 9.18 -8.47
N PHE A 134 7.22 7.86 -8.61
CA PHE A 134 7.81 7.01 -7.58
C PHE A 134 9.24 7.35 -7.18
N GLN A 135 9.98 8.08 -8.02
CA GLN A 135 11.43 7.97 -7.93
C GLN A 135 12.06 8.62 -6.71
N LYS A 136 11.44 9.55 -5.96
CA LYS A 136 12.15 10.17 -4.81
C LYS A 136 11.32 10.61 -3.58
N HIS A 137 10.02 10.89 -3.68
CA HIS A 137 9.35 11.63 -2.58
C HIS A 137 7.92 11.15 -2.24
N LEU A 138 7.46 10.04 -2.81
CA LEU A 138 6.03 9.72 -2.80
C LEU A 138 5.54 9.08 -1.49
N VAL A 139 6.38 8.29 -0.82
CA VAL A 139 6.02 7.75 0.51
C VAL A 139 6.10 8.84 1.58
N LYS A 140 6.98 9.83 1.39
CA LYS A 140 6.93 11.10 2.14
C LYS A 140 5.60 11.80 1.94
N ILE A 141 4.99 11.84 0.74
CA ILE A 141 3.67 12.45 0.53
C ILE A 141 2.57 11.71 1.30
N VAL A 142 2.55 10.37 1.26
CA VAL A 142 1.55 9.57 1.99
C VAL A 142 1.66 9.77 3.51
N MET A 143 2.88 9.85 4.05
CA MET A 143 3.11 10.09 5.48
C MET A 143 2.94 11.57 5.88
N TRP A 144 3.36 12.51 5.04
CA TRP A 144 3.31 13.96 5.29
C TRP A 144 1.89 14.52 5.23
N HIS A 145 1.04 14.02 4.31
CA HIS A 145 -0.34 14.50 4.20
C HIS A 145 -1.17 14.22 5.47
N MET A 146 -0.77 13.23 6.28
CA MET A 146 -1.39 12.95 7.57
C MET A 146 -0.81 13.74 8.75
N CYS A 147 0.47 14.13 8.70
CA CYS A 147 1.07 15.02 9.71
C CYS A 147 0.38 16.41 9.73
N CYS A 148 -0.11 16.87 8.58
CA CYS A 148 -0.94 18.09 8.48
C CYS A 148 -2.40 17.90 8.90
N GLN A 149 -2.93 16.68 8.85
CA GLN A 149 -4.32 16.38 9.24
C GLN A 149 -4.44 16.00 10.73
N SER A 150 -3.34 15.72 11.42
CA SER A 150 -3.37 15.31 12.84
C SER A 150 -3.16 16.48 13.82
N ARG A 151 -3.11 17.72 13.33
CA ARG A 151 -3.05 18.95 14.14
C ARG A 151 -4.40 19.64 14.21
#